data_AF-A0A836STH8-F1
#
_entry.id   AF-A0A836STH8-F1
#
_cell.length_a   1.000
_cell.length_b   1.000
_cell.length_c   1.000
_cell.angle_alpha   90.00
_cell.angle_beta   90.00
_cell.angle_gamma   90.00
#
_symmetry.space_group_name_H-M   'P 1'
#
loop_
_entity.id
_entity.type
_entity.pdbx_description
1 polymer ?
#
loop_
_entity_poly.entity_id
_entity_poly.type
_entity_poly.pdbx_seq_one_letter_code
_entity_poly.pdbx_strand_id
1 'polypeptide(L)' 'MSEIILKVDEIPQQHVGSGKAIVDPKIIEDQKWNTGQILELTYNKKTHVKLWPGTPEE' A
#
# COMPACT_ATOMS: atom_id res chain seq x y z
N MET A 1 -0.81 -16.89 7.25
CA MET A 1 -0.81 -15.42 7.31
C MET A 1 0.33 -14.98 6.40
N SER A 2 0.03 -14.27 5.32
CA SER A 2 1.06 -13.85 4.36
C SER A 2 1.58 -12.48 4.80
N GLU A 3 2.82 -12.44 5.27
CA GLU A 3 3.52 -11.22 5.63
C GLU A 3 4.47 -10.88 4.47
N ILE A 4 4.35 -9.68 3.90
CA ILE A 4 5.23 -9.18 2.85
C ILE A 4 5.98 -7.96 3.37
N ILE A 5 7.30 -7.95 3.17
CA ILE A 5 8.15 -6.82 3.53
C ILE A 5 8.37 -6.00 2.25
N LEU A 6 7.77 -4.81 2.21
CA LEU A 6 7.92 -3.86 1.11
C LEU A 6 8.84 -2.72 1.54
N LYS A 7 9.56 -2.12 0.58
CA LYS A 7 10.27 -0.87 0.81
C LYS A 7 9.27 0.28 0.73
N VAL A 8 9.41 1.24 1.65
CA VAL A 8 8.65 2.49 1.63
C VAL A 8 9.35 3.45 0.68
N ASP A 9 8.60 4.02 -0.24
CA ASP A 9 9.04 5.09 -1.13
C ASP A 9 8.30 6.39 -0.81
N GLU A 10 8.88 7.53 -1.16
CA GLU A 10 8.31 8.84 -0.85
C GLU A 10 7.25 9.22 -1.88
N ILE A 11 5.99 9.25 -1.46
CA ILE A 11 4.89 9.70 -2.33
C ILE A 11 4.77 11.22 -2.32
N PRO A 12 4.27 11.84 -3.42
CA PRO A 12 4.01 13.27 -3.44
C PRO A 12 3.10 13.71 -2.30
N GLN A 13 3.39 14.87 -1.72
CA GLN A 13 2.69 15.39 -0.53
C GLN A 13 1.16 15.48 -0.68
N GLN A 14 0.66 15.56 -1.92
CA GLN A 14 -0.77 15.57 -2.24
C GLN A 14 -1.51 14.30 -1.77
N HIS A 15 -0.81 13.17 -1.62
CA HIS A 15 -1.40 11.91 -1.16
C HIS A 15 -1.22 11.66 0.35
N VAL A 16 -0.45 12.51 1.03
CA VAL A 16 -0.18 12.41 2.47
C VAL A 16 -1.45 12.71 3.28
N GLY A 17 -1.70 11.92 4.34
CA GLY A 17 -2.84 12.12 5.24
C GLY A 17 -4.18 11.54 4.76
N SER A 18 -4.24 10.97 3.55
CA SER A 18 -5.49 10.39 3.01
C SER A 18 -5.82 8.98 3.52
N GLY A 19 -4.97 8.37 4.35
CA GLY A 19 -5.16 6.99 4.84
C GLY A 19 -5.13 5.93 3.73
N LYS A 20 -4.47 6.25 2.60
CA LYS A 20 -4.30 5.38 1.44
C LYS A 20 -2.86 4.86 1.39
N ALA A 21 -2.70 3.60 1.05
CA ALA A 21 -1.41 3.02 0.69
C ALA A 21 -1.41 2.75 -0.80
N ILE A 22 -0.49 3.39 -1.50
CA ILE A 22 -0.27 3.19 -2.93
C ILE A 22 0.71 2.01 -3.06
N VAL A 23 0.31 0.98 -3.79
CA VAL A 23 1.12 -0.22 -3.97
C VAL A 23 1.18 -0.55 -5.46
N ASP A 24 2.34 -1.02 -5.91
CA ASP A 24 2.53 -1.50 -7.27
C ASP A 24 1.47 -2.53 -7.69
N PRO A 25 0.86 -2.37 -8.88
CA PRO A 25 -0.17 -3.28 -9.35
C PRO A 25 0.36 -4.72 -9.49
N LYS A 26 1.64 -4.89 -9.82
CA LYS A 26 2.29 -6.21 -9.86
C LYS A 26 2.23 -6.95 -8.53
N ILE A 27 2.42 -6.23 -7.41
CA ILE A 27 2.36 -6.82 -6.06
C ILE A 27 0.92 -7.15 -5.70
N ILE A 28 -0.03 -6.29 -6.09
CA ILE A 28 -1.46 -6.52 -5.89
C ILE A 28 -1.91 -7.79 -6.61
N GLU A 29 -1.46 -8.00 -7.85
CA GLU A 29 -1.75 -9.20 -8.64
C GLU A 29 -1.09 -10.46 -8.05
N ASP A 30 0.19 -10.39 -7.68
CA ASP A 30 0.94 -11.50 -7.07
C ASP A 30 0.31 -11.96 -5.76
N GLN A 31 -0.06 -11.02 -4.90
CA GLN A 31 -0.69 -11.28 -3.61
C GLN A 31 -2.21 -11.47 -3.69
N LYS A 32 -2.81 -11.37 -4.89
CA LYS A 32 -4.26 -11.41 -5.14
C LYS A 32 -5.06 -10.45 -4.24
N TRP A 33 -4.52 -9.27 -4.04
CA TRP A 33 -5.15 -8.20 -3.28
C TRP A 33 -6.23 -7.49 -4.09
N ASN A 34 -7.25 -6.98 -3.40
CA ASN A 34 -8.35 -6.24 -4.03
C ASN A 34 -8.19 -4.74 -3.79
N THR A 35 -8.39 -3.94 -4.82
CA THR A 35 -8.44 -2.47 -4.71
C THR A 35 -9.48 -2.03 -3.68
N GLY A 36 -9.08 -1.15 -2.77
CA GLY A 36 -9.95 -0.65 -1.69
C GLY A 36 -10.03 -1.54 -0.45
N GLN A 37 -9.35 -2.70 -0.43
CA GLN A 37 -9.24 -3.50 0.79
C GLN A 37 -8.44 -2.77 1.87
N ILE A 38 -8.67 -3.14 3.13
CA ILE A 38 -7.90 -2.62 4.26
C ILE A 38 -6.69 -3.51 4.48
N LEU A 39 -5.51 -2.90 4.52
CA LEU A 39 -4.26 -3.55 4.89
C LEU A 39 -3.83 -3.10 6.29
N GLU A 40 -3.33 -4.04 7.10
CA GLU A 40 -2.58 -3.75 8.32
C GLU A 40 -1.12 -3.48 7.93
N LEU A 41 -0.64 -2.28 8.24
CA LEU A 41 0.74 -1.88 8.05
C LEU A 41 1.43 -1.84 9.41
N THR A 42 2.47 -2.65 9.57
CA THR A 42 3.21 -2.78 10.82
C THR A 42 4.66 -2.45 10.58
N TYR A 43 5.16 -1.40 11.25
CA TYR A 43 6.58 -1.08 11.31
C TYR A 43 6.98 -0.79 12.76
N ASN A 44 6.82 0.45 13.21
CA ASN A 44 7.02 0.83 14.63
C ASN A 44 5.69 0.91 15.41
N LYS A 45 4.59 1.17 14.70
CA LYS A 45 3.21 1.12 15.20
C LYS A 45 2.36 0.37 14.19
N LYS A 46 1.26 -0.22 14.65
CA LYS A 46 0.25 -0.81 13.78
C LYS A 46 -0.71 0.26 13.29
N THR A 47 -0.98 0.28 11.99
CA THR A 47 -1.96 1.17 11.38
C THR A 47 -2.74 0.45 10.30
N HIS A 48 -3.92 0.98 9.95
CA HIS A 48 -4.77 0.44 8.92
C HIS A 48 -4.90 1.44 7.78
N VAL A 49 -4.72 0.97 6.56
CA VAL A 49 -4.71 1.81 5.35
C VAL A 49 -5.56 1.18 4.26
N LYS A 50 -6.16 2.02 3.41
CA LYS A 50 -6.89 1.56 2.22
C LYS A 50 -5.89 1.33 1.08
N LEU A 51 -5.89 0.12 0.53
CA LEU A 51 -5.10 -0.22 -0.65
C LEU A 51 -5.59 0.56 -1.87
N TRP A 52 -4.65 1.24 -2.54
CA TRP A 52 -4.84 1.84 -3.85
C TRP A 52 -3.76 1.31 -4.80
N PRO A 53 -4.12 0.88 -6.02
CA PRO A 53 -3.14 0.55 -7.04
C PRO A 53 -2.41 1.83 -7.47
N GLY A 54 -1.08 1.78 -7.44
CA GLY A 54 -0.25 2.80 -8.07
C GLY A 54 -0.25 2.66 -9.59
N THR A 55 0.17 3.72 -10.27
CA THR A 55 0.55 3.69 -11.67
C THR A 55 2.04 3.35 -11.77
N PRO A 56 2.46 2.42 -12.65
CA PRO A 56 3.87 2.06 -12.82
C PRO A 56 4.74 3.18 -13.44
N GLU A 57 4.20 4.38 -13.62
CA GLU A 57 4.79 5.52 -14.34
C GLU A 57 5.00 6.78 -13.46
N GLU A 58 4.86 6.68 -12.13
CA GLU A 58 5.27 7.75 -11.19
C GLU A 58 6.47 7.33 -10.33
#